data_AF-A0ABD3GMB2-F1
#
_entry.id   AF-A0ABD3GMB2-F1
#
_cell.length_a   1.000
_cell.length_b   1.000
_cell.length_c   1.000
_cell.angle_alpha   90.00
_cell.angle_beta   90.00
_cell.angle_gamma   90.00
#
_symmetry.space_group_name_H-M   'P 1'
#
loop_
_entity.id
_entity.type
_entity.pdbx_description
1 polymer ?
#
loop_
_entity_poly.entity_id
_entity_poly.type
_entity_poly.pdbx_seq_one_letter_code
_entity_poly.pdbx_strand_id
1 'polypeptide(L)'
;MTLSYKIVRKLMANRVKIVLPKLVDGRQSGFVSGRHITDNILSFKIGQEWARWAGQEATFLKLDFGIACDGTAKVHINSAMTQEIKLGCGVRQGCPLAPLLYALCSQPFMKLLTREEKEGRITWLKIQENKTLLFKLFADDMGVFLSNEVGQFEALRQVLRKYELASGALINLEKSLIMPLGGDTVP
;
A
#
# COMPACT_ATOMS: atom_id res chain seq x y z
N MET A 1 17.68 2.12 -25.44
CA MET A 1 16.36 2.71 -25.07
C MET A 1 16.33 4.12 -25.64
N THR A 2 15.55 4.36 -26.69
CA THR A 2 15.61 5.57 -27.55
C THR A 2 15.08 6.83 -26.84
N LEU A 3 15.57 8.01 -27.26
CA LEU A 3 15.16 9.31 -26.72
C LEU A 3 13.63 9.52 -26.79
N SER A 4 13.00 9.08 -27.89
CA SER A 4 11.55 9.11 -28.11
C SER A 4 10.78 8.43 -26.97
N TYR A 5 11.28 7.29 -26.48
CA TYR A 5 10.65 6.56 -25.38
C TYR A 5 10.65 7.32 -24.05
N LYS A 6 11.74 8.03 -23.73
CA LYS A 6 11.83 8.87 -22.53
C LYS A 6 10.84 10.04 -22.61
N ILE A 7 10.70 10.66 -23.78
CA ILE A 7 9.75 11.76 -24.03
C ILE A 7 8.32 11.28 -23.84
N VAL A 8 7.93 10.16 -24.47
CA VAL A 8 6.57 9.60 -24.36
C VAL A 8 6.22 9.26 -22.90
N ARG A 9 7.12 8.59 -22.17
CA ARG A 9 6.90 8.29 -20.75
C ARG A 9 6.74 9.55 -19.90
N LYS A 10 7.52 10.59 -20.16
CA LYS A 10 7.41 11.86 -19.41
C LYS A 10 6.09 12.58 -19.71
N LEU A 11 5.67 12.61 -20.97
CA LEU A 11 4.37 13.16 -21.37
C LEU A 11 3.21 12.40 -20.71
N MET A 12 3.23 11.07 -20.74
CA MET A 12 2.22 10.26 -20.04
C MET A 12 2.24 10.51 -18.53
N ALA A 13 3.41 10.53 -17.91
CA ALA A 13 3.53 10.81 -16.48
C ALA A 13 2.94 12.19 -16.11
N ASN A 14 3.20 13.21 -16.93
CA ASN A 14 2.63 14.55 -16.71
C ASN A 14 1.10 14.55 -16.82
N ARG A 15 0.51 13.81 -17.76
CA ARG A 15 -0.95 13.66 -17.86
C ARG A 15 -1.53 12.90 -16.67
N VAL A 16 -0.91 11.79 -16.28
CA VAL A 16 -1.36 10.97 -15.15
C VAL A 16 -1.29 11.76 -13.84
N LYS A 17 -0.25 12.58 -13.62
CA LYS A 17 -0.12 13.42 -12.41
C LYS A 17 -1.31 14.34 -12.15
N ILE A 18 -1.99 14.81 -13.20
CA ILE A 18 -3.14 15.72 -13.08
C ILE A 18 -4.36 14.96 -12.55
N VAL A 19 -4.54 13.70 -12.96
CA VAL A 19 -5.70 12.88 -12.59
C VAL A 19 -5.45 12.02 -11.37
N LEU A 20 -4.19 11.67 -11.07
CA LEU A 20 -3.82 10.75 -10.00
C LEU A 20 -4.42 11.13 -8.65
N PRO A 21 -4.38 12.40 -8.18
CA PRO A 21 -4.95 12.78 -6.89
C PRO A 21 -6.47 12.54 -6.76
N LYS A 22 -7.18 12.46 -7.89
CA LYS A 22 -8.63 12.16 -7.92
C LYS A 22 -8.92 10.66 -7.90
N LEU A 23 -7.94 9.83 -8.23
CA LEU A 23 -8.07 8.38 -8.35
C LEU A 23 -7.49 7.64 -7.15
N VAL A 24 -6.48 8.21 -6.48
CA VAL A 24 -5.86 7.60 -5.31
C VAL A 24 -6.51 8.10 -4.02
N ASP A 25 -6.66 7.18 -3.09
CA ASP A 25 -7.16 7.45 -1.76
C ASP A 25 -6.30 8.48 -1.02
N GLY A 26 -6.92 9.26 -0.13
CA GLY A 26 -6.27 10.26 0.71
C GLY A 26 -5.08 9.73 1.53
N ARG A 27 -5.10 8.44 1.86
CA ARG A 27 -4.09 7.75 2.69
C ARG A 27 -2.82 7.35 1.94
N GLN A 28 -2.80 7.42 0.61
CA GLN A 28 -1.62 7.11 -0.23
C GLN A 28 -0.63 8.29 -0.22
N SER A 29 0.40 8.27 0.61
CA SER A 29 1.39 9.37 0.66
C SER A 29 2.47 9.25 -0.41
N GLY A 30 2.82 8.03 -0.82
CA GLY A 30 3.84 7.78 -1.84
C GLY A 30 3.45 8.28 -3.24
N PHE A 31 4.35 9.05 -3.86
CA PHE A 31 4.31 9.48 -5.28
C PHE A 31 3.13 10.38 -5.69
N VAL A 32 2.44 10.97 -4.72
CA VAL A 32 1.41 11.99 -4.94
C VAL A 32 1.99 13.36 -4.61
N SER A 33 1.77 14.35 -5.48
CA SER A 33 2.28 15.71 -5.27
C SER A 33 1.69 16.31 -3.99
N GLY A 34 2.54 16.87 -3.12
CA GLY A 34 2.13 17.50 -1.85
C GLY A 34 1.98 16.54 -0.66
N ARG A 35 2.39 15.27 -0.80
CA ARG A 35 2.44 14.30 0.31
C ARG A 35 3.89 13.88 0.55
N HIS A 36 4.31 13.76 1.80
CA HIS A 36 5.72 13.56 2.15
C HIS A 36 5.95 12.24 2.92
N ILE A 37 7.12 11.62 2.72
CA ILE A 37 7.49 10.38 3.43
C ILE A 37 7.53 10.56 4.94
N THR A 38 7.85 11.78 5.39
CA THR A 38 7.85 12.20 6.79
C THR A 38 6.51 11.96 7.46
N ASP A 39 5.41 12.00 6.71
CA ASP A 39 4.06 11.78 7.23
C ASP A 39 3.89 10.35 7.76
N ASN A 40 4.60 9.37 7.20
CA ASN A 40 4.51 7.97 7.62
C ASN A 40 5.33 7.71 8.87
N ILE A 41 6.56 8.24 8.91
CA ILE A 41 7.42 8.18 10.10
C ILE A 41 6.72 8.86 11.27
N LEU A 42 6.14 10.03 11.04
CA LEU A 42 5.40 10.76 12.05
C LEU A 42 4.16 10.01 12.51
N SER A 43 3.43 9.36 11.60
CA SER A 43 2.24 8.56 11.97
C SER A 43 2.60 7.36 12.83
N PHE A 44 3.70 6.69 12.52
CA PHE A 44 4.23 5.60 13.33
C PHE A 44 4.60 6.08 14.73
N LYS A 45 5.38 7.16 14.84
CA LYS A 45 5.75 7.73 16.14
C LYS A 45 4.52 8.15 16.96
N ILE A 46 3.57 8.84 16.32
CA ILE A 46 2.32 9.25 16.99
C ILE A 46 1.53 8.02 17.46
N GLY A 47 1.39 6.99 16.62
CA GLY A 47 0.69 5.76 16.98
C GLY A 47 1.34 5.03 18.16
N GLN A 48 2.67 4.96 18.17
CA GLN A 48 3.43 4.34 19.26
C GLN A 48 3.29 5.10 20.58
N GLU A 49 3.52 6.41 20.58
CA GLU A 49 3.38 7.24 21.79
C GLU A 49 1.95 7.24 22.29
N TRP A 50 0.96 7.29 21.38
CA TRP A 50 -0.45 7.24 21.75
C TRP A 50 -0.84 5.93 22.40
N ALA A 51 -0.49 4.79 21.79
CA ALA A 51 -0.77 3.47 22.35
C ALA A 51 -0.19 3.33 23.76
N ARG A 52 1.01 3.87 23.98
CA ARG A 52 1.65 3.93 25.30
C ARG A 52 0.88 4.82 26.29
N TRP A 53 0.53 6.04 25.89
CA TRP A 53 -0.14 7.02 26.76
C TRP A 53 -1.56 6.60 27.13
N ALA A 54 -2.30 6.04 26.18
CA ALA A 54 -3.67 5.57 26.37
C ALA A 54 -3.76 4.19 27.04
N GLY A 55 -2.62 3.51 27.24
CA GLY A 55 -2.60 2.11 27.70
C GLY A 55 -3.32 1.16 26.75
N GLN A 56 -3.40 1.51 25.47
CA GLN A 56 -4.11 0.73 24.46
C GLN A 56 -3.13 -0.23 23.77
N GLU A 57 -3.43 -1.53 23.85
CA GLU A 57 -2.70 -2.53 23.07
C GLU A 57 -3.12 -2.52 21.60
N ALA A 58 -2.14 -2.53 20.73
CA ALA A 58 -2.27 -2.53 19.28
C ALA A 58 -1.09 -3.25 18.64
N THR A 59 -1.15 -3.47 17.33
CA THR A 59 -0.04 -4.03 16.55
C THR A 59 0.20 -3.18 15.32
N PHE A 60 1.46 -2.82 15.10
CA PHE A 60 1.93 -2.25 13.85
C PHE A 60 2.49 -3.34 12.94
N LEU A 61 2.05 -3.36 11.68
CA LEU A 61 2.61 -4.20 10.64
C LEU A 61 3.25 -3.32 9.57
N LYS A 62 4.54 -3.50 9.35
CA LYS A 62 5.24 -3.06 8.15
C LYS A 62 5.16 -4.19 7.13
N LEU A 63 4.54 -3.94 5.98
CA LEU A 63 4.42 -4.89 4.89
C LEU A 63 5.23 -4.38 3.69
N ASP A 64 6.05 -5.26 3.14
CA ASP A 64 6.80 -5.05 1.89
C ASP A 64 6.32 -6.07 0.86
N PHE A 65 6.16 -5.62 -0.40
CA PHE A 65 5.68 -6.47 -1.49
C PHE A 65 6.74 -6.61 -2.59
N GLY A 66 7.10 -7.85 -2.90
CA GLY A 66 7.82 -8.23 -4.10
C GLY A 66 6.86 -8.49 -5.27
N ILE A 67 7.35 -8.34 -6.51
CA ILE A 67 6.59 -8.72 -7.71
C ILE A 67 7.04 -10.12 -8.12
N ALA A 68 6.09 -11.02 -8.37
CA ALA A 68 6.38 -12.31 -8.97
C ALA A 68 7.04 -12.14 -10.35
N CYS A 69 8.22 -12.73 -10.52
CA CYS A 69 8.96 -12.75 -11.77
C CYS A 69 8.38 -13.81 -12.72
N ASP A 70 8.53 -13.59 -14.04
CA ASP A 70 8.15 -14.52 -15.12
C ASP A 70 6.65 -14.73 -15.40
N GLY A 71 5.81 -13.77 -15.00
CA GLY A 71 4.40 -13.75 -15.37
C GLY A 71 4.15 -13.42 -16.86
N THR A 72 2.99 -13.80 -17.37
CA THR A 72 2.48 -13.31 -18.66
C THR A 72 1.27 -12.40 -18.45
N ALA A 73 1.18 -11.33 -19.24
CA ALA A 73 0.02 -10.44 -19.24
C ALA A 73 -0.63 -10.40 -20.62
N LYS A 74 -1.95 -10.24 -20.63
CA LYS A 74 -2.74 -9.85 -21.81
C LYS A 74 -3.41 -8.53 -21.50
N VAL A 75 -3.40 -7.61 -22.45
CA VAL A 75 -4.11 -6.34 -22.33
C VAL A 75 -5.46 -6.50 -23.01
N HIS A 76 -6.52 -6.11 -22.30
CA HIS A 76 -7.86 -6.05 -22.87
C HIS A 76 -8.11 -4.65 -23.43
N ILE A 77 -8.30 -4.53 -24.75
CA ILE A 77 -8.54 -3.25 -25.43
C ILE A 77 -9.79 -3.41 -26.30
N ASN A 78 -10.80 -2.57 -26.09
CA ASN A 78 -12.02 -2.51 -26.92
C ASN A 78 -12.67 -3.90 -27.16
N SER A 79 -12.85 -4.69 -26.09
CA SER A 79 -13.42 -6.05 -26.13
C SER A 79 -12.54 -7.12 -26.80
N ALA A 80 -11.29 -6.80 -27.12
CA ALA A 80 -10.32 -7.74 -27.68
C ALA A 80 -9.12 -7.94 -26.74
N MET A 81 -8.60 -9.16 -26.70
CA MET A 81 -7.38 -9.50 -25.94
C MET A 81 -6.16 -9.41 -26.84
N THR A 82 -5.10 -8.77 -26.38
CA THR A 82 -3.80 -8.77 -27.08
C THR A 82 -3.10 -10.12 -26.96
N GLN A 83 -2.03 -10.29 -27.74
CA GLN A 83 -1.07 -11.37 -27.55
C GLN A 83 -0.46 -11.33 -26.14
N GLU A 84 0.05 -12.48 -25.69
CA GLU A 84 0.74 -12.61 -24.41
C GLU A 84 2.04 -11.81 -24.41
N ILE A 85 2.17 -10.97 -23.39
CA ILE A 85 3.37 -10.19 -23.11
C ILE A 85 4.07 -10.86 -21.94
N LYS A 86 5.29 -11.36 -22.17
CA LYS A 86 6.15 -11.79 -21.07
C LYS A 86 6.51 -10.59 -20.21
N LEU A 87 6.15 -10.65 -18.94
CA LEU A 87 6.49 -9.63 -17.97
C LEU A 87 7.89 -9.90 -17.42
N GLY A 88 8.75 -8.89 -17.50
CA GLY A 88 9.97 -8.86 -16.69
C GLY A 88 9.67 -8.34 -15.28
N CYS A 89 10.62 -8.50 -14.37
CA CYS A 89 10.46 -8.02 -13.00
C CYS A 89 10.73 -6.52 -12.89
N GLY A 90 9.78 -5.80 -12.29
CA GLY A 90 9.94 -4.40 -11.90
C GLY A 90 9.89 -3.40 -13.05
N VAL A 91 9.97 -2.12 -12.69
CA VAL A 91 10.02 -1.02 -13.66
C VAL A 91 11.41 -0.41 -13.64
N ARG A 92 11.95 -0.11 -14.83
CA ARG A 92 13.28 0.48 -14.97
C ARG A 92 13.42 1.74 -14.11
N GLN A 93 14.40 1.76 -13.20
CA GLN A 93 14.72 2.93 -12.38
C GLN A 93 14.91 4.19 -13.26
N GLY A 94 14.41 5.33 -12.78
CA GLY A 94 14.40 6.58 -13.54
C GLY A 94 13.23 6.76 -14.52
N CYS A 95 12.27 5.82 -14.56
CA CYS A 95 11.02 6.01 -15.28
C CYS A 95 10.07 6.95 -14.53
N PRO A 96 9.66 8.10 -15.10
CA PRO A 96 8.78 9.06 -14.42
C PRO A 96 7.34 8.56 -14.23
N LEU A 97 6.92 7.53 -14.99
CA LEU A 97 5.57 6.97 -14.95
C LEU A 97 5.43 5.83 -13.93
N ALA A 98 6.50 5.06 -13.71
CA ALA A 98 6.54 3.93 -12.78
C ALA A 98 5.98 4.23 -11.37
N PRO A 99 6.42 5.31 -10.68
CA PRO A 99 5.92 5.61 -9.34
C PRO A 99 4.41 5.89 -9.31
N LEU A 100 3.88 6.53 -10.37
CA LEU A 100 2.45 6.85 -10.46
C LEU A 100 1.62 5.59 -10.68
N LEU A 101 2.12 4.65 -11.50
CA LEU A 101 1.48 3.35 -11.70
C LEU A 101 1.48 2.53 -10.42
N TYR A 102 2.57 2.55 -9.66
CA TYR A 102 2.64 1.87 -8.37
C TYR A 102 1.55 2.38 -7.40
N ALA A 103 1.40 3.70 -7.30
CA ALA A 103 0.36 4.31 -6.47
C ALA A 103 -1.08 3.96 -6.92
N LEU A 104 -1.30 3.69 -8.21
CA LEU A 104 -2.59 3.21 -8.72
C LEU A 104 -2.80 1.72 -8.41
N CYS A 105 -1.77 0.90 -8.58
CA CYS A 105 -1.85 -0.54 -8.35
C CYS A 105 -2.08 -0.90 -6.88
N SER A 106 -1.70 -0.04 -5.94
CA SER A 106 -2.00 -0.23 -4.50
C SER A 106 -3.46 0.06 -4.12
N GLN A 107 -4.24 0.76 -4.97
CA GLN A 107 -5.60 1.18 -4.64
C GLN A 107 -6.59 0.03 -4.38
N PRO A 108 -6.60 -1.08 -5.18
CA PRO A 108 -7.43 -2.23 -4.88
C PRO A 108 -7.19 -2.81 -3.49
N PHE A 109 -5.93 -2.85 -3.04
CA PHE A 109 -5.60 -3.31 -1.68
C PHE A 109 -6.24 -2.41 -0.62
N MET A 110 -6.13 -1.09 -0.75
CA MET A 110 -6.75 -0.12 0.17
C MET A 110 -8.27 -0.29 0.22
N LYS A 111 -8.90 -0.57 -0.92
CA LYS A 111 -10.35 -0.84 -0.99
C LYS A 111 -10.73 -2.14 -0.29
N LEU A 112 -9.91 -3.19 -0.41
CA LEU A 112 -10.14 -4.44 0.33
C LEU A 112 -10.06 -4.20 1.84
N LEU A 113 -9.05 -3.49 2.34
CA LEU A 113 -8.97 -3.13 3.76
C LEU A 113 -10.17 -2.30 4.24
N THR A 114 -10.56 -1.29 3.46
CA THR A 114 -11.72 -0.43 3.79
C THR A 114 -13.03 -1.23 3.80
N ARG A 115 -13.12 -2.30 3.00
CA ARG A 115 -14.26 -3.20 3.01
C ARG A 115 -14.30 -4.03 4.29
N GLU A 116 -13.18 -4.64 4.68
CA GLU A 116 -13.11 -5.41 5.92
C GLU A 116 -13.36 -4.55 7.16
N GLU A 117 -12.94 -3.28 7.13
CA GLU A 117 -13.26 -2.28 8.15
C GLU A 117 -14.77 -2.05 8.28
N LYS A 118 -15.46 -1.80 7.15
CA LYS A 118 -16.92 -1.59 7.15
C LYS A 118 -17.69 -2.81 7.63
N GLU A 119 -17.14 -4.00 7.40
CA GLU A 119 -17.71 -5.26 7.84
C GLU A 119 -17.32 -5.61 9.30
N GLY A 120 -16.57 -4.72 9.97
CA GLY A 120 -16.18 -4.86 11.39
C GLY A 120 -15.13 -5.93 11.66
N ARG A 121 -14.52 -6.51 10.62
CA ARG A 121 -13.51 -7.59 10.76
C ARG A 121 -12.10 -7.08 10.99
N ILE A 122 -11.85 -5.83 10.61
CA ILE A 122 -10.61 -5.13 10.91
C ILE A 122 -10.97 -3.82 11.59
N THR A 123 -10.43 -3.59 12.78
CA THR A 123 -10.51 -2.32 13.49
C THR A 123 -9.10 -1.79 13.72
N TRP A 124 -8.99 -0.47 13.69
CA TRP A 124 -7.69 0.21 13.69
C TRP A 124 -7.38 0.81 15.05
N LEU A 125 -6.12 1.20 15.25
CA LEU A 125 -5.72 1.98 16.43
C LEU A 125 -6.52 3.29 16.48
N LYS A 126 -7.28 3.48 17.57
CA LYS A 126 -8.09 4.67 17.82
C LYS A 126 -7.26 5.72 18.56
N ILE A 127 -7.02 6.86 17.92
CA ILE A 127 -6.36 8.01 18.58
C ILE A 127 -7.39 8.94 19.20
N GLN A 128 -8.46 9.28 18.48
CA GLN A 128 -9.55 10.11 19.01
C GLN A 128 -10.89 9.55 18.51
N GLU A 129 -12.01 9.96 19.11
CA GLU A 129 -13.36 9.50 18.74
C GLU A 129 -13.62 9.55 17.23
N ASN A 130 -13.03 10.52 16.52
CA ASN A 130 -13.13 10.67 15.06
C ASN A 130 -11.80 10.53 14.31
N LYS A 131 -10.72 10.03 14.94
CA LYS A 131 -9.42 9.81 14.28
C LYS A 131 -8.86 8.43 14.59
N THR A 132 -8.85 7.59 13.56
CA THR A 132 -8.17 6.30 13.56
C THR A 132 -6.90 6.37 12.74
N LEU A 133 -5.83 5.75 13.24
CA LEU A 133 -4.64 5.46 12.43
C LEU A 133 -4.92 4.18 11.67
N LEU A 134 -5.37 4.29 10.41
CA LEU A 134 -5.78 3.12 9.62
C LEU A 134 -4.56 2.36 9.07
N PHE A 135 -3.94 2.96 8.07
CA PHE A 135 -2.79 2.45 7.35
C PHE A 135 -2.26 3.57 6.45
N LYS A 136 -0.95 3.63 6.21
CA LYS A 136 -0.34 4.55 5.26
C LYS A 136 0.55 3.80 4.29
N LEU A 137 0.42 4.18 3.02
CA LEU A 137 1.15 3.60 1.91
C LEU A 137 2.22 4.57 1.43
N PHE A 138 3.49 4.14 1.50
CA PHE A 138 4.59 4.83 0.87
C PHE A 138 5.28 3.94 -0.14
N ALA A 139 4.93 4.12 -1.42
CA ALA A 139 5.47 3.25 -2.44
C ALA A 139 5.22 1.78 -2.05
N ASP A 140 6.28 0.99 -2.03
CA ASP A 140 6.38 -0.42 -1.62
C ASP A 140 6.27 -0.68 -0.13
N ASP A 141 6.55 0.31 0.72
CA ASP A 141 6.42 0.19 2.17
C ASP A 141 4.99 0.56 2.62
N MET A 142 4.28 -0.41 3.18
CA MET A 142 2.96 -0.21 3.78
C MET A 142 3.01 -0.38 5.29
N GLY A 143 2.51 0.62 6.03
CA GLY A 143 2.31 0.52 7.48
C GLY A 143 0.84 0.38 7.81
N VAL A 144 0.48 -0.62 8.63
CA VAL A 144 -0.89 -0.90 9.08
C VAL A 144 -0.93 -0.91 10.61
N PHE A 145 -1.94 -0.28 11.24
CA PHE A 145 -2.10 -0.30 12.70
C PHE A 145 -3.39 -1.04 13.07
N LEU A 146 -3.26 -2.26 13.58
CA LEU A 146 -4.37 -3.05 14.05
C LEU A 146 -4.60 -2.84 15.55
N SER A 147 -5.86 -2.88 15.97
CA SER A 147 -6.19 -3.06 17.39
C SER A 147 -5.87 -4.49 17.85
N ASN A 148 -5.83 -4.74 19.16
CA ASN A 148 -5.63 -6.09 19.70
C ASN A 148 -6.94 -6.92 19.79
N GLU A 149 -7.76 -6.94 18.73
CA GLU A 149 -8.98 -7.76 18.71
C GLU A 149 -8.75 -9.14 18.07
N VAL A 150 -9.44 -10.15 18.60
CA VAL A 150 -9.33 -11.54 18.15
C VAL A 150 -9.83 -11.69 16.70
N GLY A 151 -9.04 -12.36 15.85
CA GLY A 151 -9.43 -12.70 14.48
C GLY A 151 -9.08 -11.64 13.42
N GLN A 152 -8.61 -10.45 13.80
CA GLN A 152 -8.22 -9.40 12.83
C GLN A 152 -7.06 -9.81 11.93
N PHE A 153 -6.10 -10.56 12.47
CA PHE A 153 -4.98 -11.11 11.70
C PHE A 153 -5.45 -12.04 10.58
N GLU A 154 -6.49 -12.84 10.83
CA GLU A 154 -7.03 -13.75 9.81
C GLU A 154 -7.76 -12.96 8.70
N ALA A 155 -8.53 -11.93 9.07
CA ALA A 155 -9.14 -11.03 8.10
C ALA A 155 -8.07 -10.31 7.24
N LEU A 156 -7.01 -9.79 7.86
CA LEU A 156 -5.90 -9.17 7.15
C LEU A 156 -5.19 -10.17 6.23
N ARG A 157 -4.92 -11.39 6.71
CA ARG A 157 -4.32 -12.47 5.92
C ARG A 157 -5.16 -12.80 4.68
N GLN A 158 -6.49 -12.82 4.80
CA GLN A 158 -7.38 -13.04 3.66
C GLN A 158 -7.33 -11.89 2.65
N VAL A 159 -7.27 -10.64 3.11
CA VAL A 159 -7.09 -9.46 2.23
C VAL A 159 -5.77 -9.55 1.47
N LEU A 160 -4.69 -9.83 2.19
CA LEU A 160 -3.37 -10.01 1.62
C LEU A 160 -3.40 -11.09 0.55
N ARG A 161 -3.95 -12.26 0.85
CA ARG A 161 -4.03 -13.36 -0.12
C ARG A 161 -4.84 -13.00 -1.37
N LYS A 162 -5.99 -12.32 -1.21
CA LYS A 162 -6.80 -11.84 -2.34
C LYS A 162 -6.00 -10.88 -3.22
N TYR A 163 -5.23 -9.99 -2.61
CA TYR A 163 -4.40 -9.03 -3.34
C TYR A 163 -3.22 -9.71 -4.04
N GLU A 164 -2.54 -10.66 -3.40
CA GLU A 164 -1.48 -11.45 -4.02
C GLU A 164 -1.97 -12.15 -5.28
N LEU A 165 -3.12 -12.84 -5.19
CA LEU A 165 -3.70 -13.58 -6.32
C LEU A 165 -4.13 -12.66 -7.47
N ALA A 166 -4.62 -11.45 -7.16
CA ALA A 166 -5.11 -10.51 -8.16
C ALA A 166 -3.98 -9.71 -8.84
N SER A 167 -2.91 -9.38 -8.10
CA SER A 167 -1.86 -8.46 -8.55
C SER A 167 -0.53 -9.14 -8.89
N GLY A 168 -0.30 -10.36 -8.39
CA GLY A 168 1.02 -11.01 -8.42
C GLY A 168 2.04 -10.36 -7.49
N ALA A 169 1.62 -9.43 -6.62
CA ALA A 169 2.47 -8.83 -5.61
C ALA A 169 2.49 -9.72 -4.36
N LEU A 170 3.62 -10.38 -4.11
CA LEU A 170 3.82 -11.32 -3.01
C LEU A 170 4.41 -10.60 -1.79
N ILE A 171 4.00 -10.97 -0.58
CA ILE A 171 4.60 -10.40 0.62
C ILE A 171 6.05 -10.86 0.75
N ASN A 172 6.94 -9.91 1.00
CA ASN A 172 8.32 -10.19 1.38
C ASN A 172 8.42 -10.34 2.90
N LEU A 173 8.51 -11.57 3.39
CA LEU A 173 8.60 -11.87 4.82
C LEU A 173 9.92 -11.40 5.45
N GLU A 174 11.00 -11.27 4.69
CA GLU A 174 12.30 -10.81 5.22
C GLU A 174 12.31 -9.29 5.47
N LYS A 175 11.50 -8.55 4.71
CA LYS A 175 11.40 -7.08 4.80
C LYS A 175 10.16 -6.60 5.55
N SER A 176 9.19 -7.49 5.75
CA SER A 176 8.00 -7.22 6.55
C SER A 176 8.29 -7.41 8.04
N LEU A 177 7.66 -6.60 8.88
CA LEU A 177 7.86 -6.59 10.33
C LEU A 177 6.50 -6.50 11.04
N ILE A 178 6.38 -7.20 12.16
CA ILE A 178 5.25 -7.06 13.09
C ILE A 178 5.82 -6.52 14.40
N MET A 179 5.19 -5.48 14.95
CA MET A 179 5.61 -4.82 16.18
C MET A 179 4.40 -4.58 17.09
N PRO A 180 4.38 -5.10 18.32
CA PRO A 180 3.35 -4.74 19.29
C PRO A 180 3.51 -3.27 19.69
N LEU A 181 2.39 -2.59 19.92
CA LEU A 181 2.29 -1.21 20.38
C LEU A 181 1.44 -1.15 21.65
N GLY A 182 1.90 -0.42 22.66
CA GLY A 182 1.22 -0.35 23.95
C GLY A 182 1.43 -1.63 24.80
N GLY A 183 1.28 -1.50 26.12
CA GLY A 183 1.63 -2.52 27.10
C GLY A 183 3.04 -2.33 27.69
N ASP A 184 3.28 -2.89 28.89
CA ASP A 184 4.55 -2.84 29.63
C ASP A 184 5.65 -3.73 29.01
N THR A 185 5.75 -3.78 27.68
CA THR A 185 6.91 -4.39 27.02
C THR A 185 7.96 -3.33 26.77
N VAL A 186 8.68 -2.99 27.83
CA VAL A 186 10.08 -2.56 27.72
C VAL A 186 10.89 -3.84 27.45
N PRO A 187 11.89 -3.82 26.53
CA PRO A 187 12.78 -4.96 26.30
C PRO A 187 13.49 -5.44 27.57
#